data_AF-A0A954L5X7-F1
#
_entry.id   AF-A0A954L5X7-F1
#
_cell.length_a   1.000
_cell.length_b   1.000
_cell.length_c   1.000
_cell.angle_alpha   90.00
_cell.angle_beta   90.00
_cell.angle_gamma   90.00
#
_symmetry.space_group_name_H-M   'P 1'
#
loop_
_entity.id
_entity.type
_entity.pdbx_description
1 polymer ?
#
loop_
_entity_poly.entity_id
_entity_poly.type
_entity_poly.pdbx_seq_one_letter_code
_entity_poly.pdbx_strand_id
1 'polypeptide(L)'
;FVAALRPRHHFLLGVRGFFAAFVWLLVPTLIYASVRTPGGPGALQMLLGGTLLVLAFAWVPFLQARVAVENRWRAGIELRQIRDLFRHAPFAWLTAVIVTYVLALPLYLFKAFSPPQDALWPITLIFIVSIYPARLITGWAYNRAVQRRAAGLKSWWTTRLLVRLVAMLPLLAVYVFILYFTQFLGAHGKLTLYEHHAFLLPWPYLFGAG
;
A
#
# COMPACT_ATOMS: atom_id res chain seq x y z
N PHE A 1 30.58 11.30 -8.81
CA PHE A 1 29.38 10.44 -9.04
C PHE A 1 28.79 9.92 -7.73
N VAL A 2 29.58 9.31 -6.83
CA VAL A 2 29.10 8.79 -5.51
C VAL A 2 28.63 9.88 -4.53
N ALA A 3 29.14 11.12 -4.63
CA ALA A 3 28.69 12.25 -3.81
C ALA A 3 27.38 12.94 -4.30
N ALA A 4 26.92 12.62 -5.51
CA ALA A 4 25.64 13.11 -6.05
C ALA A 4 24.47 12.21 -5.63
N LEU A 5 24.74 10.92 -5.38
CA LEU A 5 23.89 10.09 -4.54
C LEU A 5 24.09 10.61 -3.11
N ARG A 6 23.08 11.21 -2.51
CA ARG A 6 23.06 11.44 -1.06
C ARG A 6 22.39 10.21 -0.44
N PRO A 7 23.09 9.06 -0.22
CA PRO A 7 22.45 7.80 0.16
C PRO A 7 21.71 7.94 1.48
N ARG A 8 22.27 8.70 2.44
CA ARG A 8 21.60 9.03 3.71
C ARG A 8 20.31 9.82 3.48
N HIS A 9 20.32 10.77 2.55
CA HIS A 9 19.13 11.55 2.22
C HIS A 9 18.05 10.70 1.56
N HIS A 10 18.39 9.87 0.57
CA HIS A 10 17.45 8.94 -0.08
C HIS A 10 16.92 7.87 0.89
N PHE A 11 17.78 7.37 1.78
CA PHE A 11 17.39 6.42 2.82
C PHE A 11 16.42 7.04 3.83
N LEU A 12 16.76 8.22 4.38
CA LEU A 12 15.84 8.97 5.24
C LEU A 12 14.52 9.24 4.52
N LEU A 13 14.55 9.66 3.26
CA LEU A 13 13.36 9.84 2.41
C LEU A 13 12.47 8.58 2.35
N GLY A 14 13.11 7.42 2.15
CA GLY A 14 12.45 6.12 2.14
C GLY A 14 11.79 5.79 3.47
N VAL A 15 12.48 6.08 4.59
CA VAL A 15 11.95 5.95 5.94
C VAL A 15 10.74 6.87 6.15
N ARG A 16 10.79 8.13 5.67
CA ARG A 16 9.66 9.06 5.81
C ARG A 16 8.42 8.60 5.04
N GLY A 17 8.63 8.16 3.79
CA GLY A 17 7.57 7.59 2.97
C GLY A 17 7.00 6.30 3.58
N PHE A 18 7.86 5.46 4.18
CA PHE A 18 7.43 4.26 4.89
C PHE A 18 6.52 4.60 6.07
N PHE A 19 6.94 5.50 6.97
CA PHE A 19 6.13 5.88 8.13
C PHE A 19 4.82 6.57 7.74
N ALA A 20 4.82 7.43 6.71
CA ALA A 20 3.60 8.04 6.21
C ALA A 20 2.61 6.97 5.72
N ALA A 21 3.07 5.98 4.96
CA ALA A 21 2.22 4.86 4.53
C ALA A 21 1.80 3.98 5.71
N PHE A 22 2.70 3.70 6.64
CA PHE A 22 2.43 2.88 7.82
C PHE A 22 1.30 3.46 8.65
N VAL A 23 1.30 4.77 8.94
CA VAL A 23 0.20 5.43 9.68
C VAL A 23 -1.13 5.31 8.92
N TRP A 24 -1.11 5.47 7.59
CA TRP A 24 -2.32 5.34 6.75
C TRP A 24 -2.83 3.91 6.61
N LEU A 25 -1.95 2.91 6.68
CA LEU A 25 -2.28 1.49 6.52
C LEU A 25 -2.61 0.81 7.85
N LEU A 26 -2.02 1.24 8.96
CA LEU A 26 -2.20 0.62 10.27
C LEU A 26 -3.67 0.65 10.71
N VAL A 27 -4.36 1.78 10.54
CA VAL A 27 -5.79 1.91 10.88
C VAL A 27 -6.68 0.94 10.08
N PRO A 28 -6.67 0.94 8.73
CA PRO A 28 -7.50 0.02 7.96
C PRO A 28 -7.11 -1.43 8.16
N THR A 29 -5.81 -1.75 8.29
CA THR A 29 -5.36 -3.12 8.52
C THR A 29 -5.80 -3.66 9.88
N LEU A 30 -5.76 -2.86 10.95
CA LEU A 30 -6.23 -3.28 12.27
C LEU A 30 -7.74 -3.53 12.29
N ILE A 31 -8.53 -2.62 11.70
CA ILE A 31 -9.99 -2.82 11.58
C ILE A 31 -10.28 -4.08 10.76
N TYR A 32 -9.58 -4.27 9.66
CA TYR A 32 -9.76 -5.42 8.77
C TYR A 32 -9.33 -6.75 9.41
N ALA A 33 -8.22 -6.77 10.15
CA ALA A 33 -7.70 -7.97 10.83
C ALA A 33 -8.51 -8.36 12.08
N SER A 34 -9.30 -7.43 12.64
CA SER A 34 -10.15 -7.70 13.82
C SER A 34 -11.36 -8.60 13.53
N VAL A 35 -11.67 -8.88 12.26
CA VAL A 35 -12.82 -9.69 11.85
C VAL A 35 -12.55 -11.19 12.10
N ARG A 36 -13.00 -11.68 13.26
CA ARG A 36 -12.81 -13.07 13.69
C ARG A 36 -13.85 -14.05 13.11
N THR A 37 -15.09 -13.59 12.86
CA THR A 37 -16.20 -14.43 12.36
C THR A 37 -16.99 -13.73 11.25
N PRO A 38 -17.20 -14.37 10.08
CA PRO A 38 -18.07 -13.84 9.05
C PRO A 38 -19.53 -14.04 9.47
N GLY A 39 -20.09 -13.05 10.18
CA GLY A 39 -21.49 -13.01 10.58
C GLY A 39 -21.84 -11.76 11.38
N GLY A 40 -22.94 -11.07 11.03
CA GLY A 40 -23.43 -9.87 11.72
C GLY A 40 -22.49 -8.65 11.61
N PRO A 41 -22.16 -7.94 12.72
CA PRO A 41 -21.32 -6.73 12.68
C PRO A 41 -19.92 -6.95 12.09
N GLY A 42 -19.43 -8.19 12.01
CA GLY A 42 -18.19 -8.54 11.32
C GLY A 42 -18.22 -8.26 9.81
N ALA A 43 -19.39 -8.38 9.15
CA ALA A 43 -19.54 -8.06 7.73
C ALA A 43 -19.42 -6.55 7.47
N LEU A 44 -19.98 -5.72 8.35
CA LEU A 44 -19.86 -4.27 8.28
C LEU A 44 -18.41 -3.81 8.52
N GLN A 45 -17.71 -4.41 9.49
CA GLN A 45 -16.30 -4.14 9.77
C GLN A 45 -15.39 -4.54 8.60
N MET A 46 -15.69 -5.66 7.95
CA MET A 46 -14.98 -6.10 6.75
C MET A 46 -15.20 -5.16 5.57
N LEU A 47 -16.45 -4.73 5.33
CA LEU A 47 -16.77 -3.75 4.29
C LEU A 47 -16.12 -2.39 4.57
N LEU A 48 -16.14 -1.93 5.82
CA LEU A 48 -15.49 -0.68 6.23
C LEU A 48 -13.97 -0.77 6.08
N GLY A 49 -13.34 -1.83 6.60
CA GLY A 49 -11.90 -2.05 6.52
C GLY A 49 -11.44 -2.17 5.07
N GLY A 50 -12.14 -2.95 4.25
CA GLY A 50 -11.86 -3.10 2.81
C GLY A 50 -12.02 -1.79 2.04
N THR A 51 -13.09 -1.04 2.31
CA THR A 51 -13.31 0.29 1.69
C THR A 51 -12.22 1.27 2.09
N LEU A 52 -11.83 1.29 3.35
CA LEU A 52 -10.75 2.14 3.84
C LEU A 52 -9.40 1.73 3.24
N LEU A 53 -9.16 0.43 3.03
CA LEU A 53 -7.98 -0.09 2.36
C LEU A 53 -7.93 0.34 0.88
N VAL A 54 -9.06 0.24 0.16
CA VAL A 54 -9.20 0.75 -1.22
C VAL A 54 -8.87 2.24 -1.28
N LEU A 55 -9.40 3.03 -0.35
CA LEU A 55 -9.09 4.45 -0.26
C LEU A 55 -7.63 4.71 0.10
N ALA A 56 -7.03 3.96 1.02
CA ALA A 56 -5.62 4.09 1.35
C ALA A 56 -4.74 3.78 0.13
N PHE A 57 -4.99 2.66 -0.54
CA PHE A 57 -4.28 2.25 -1.75
C PHE A 57 -4.43 3.25 -2.92
N ALA A 58 -5.56 3.93 -3.03
CA ALA A 58 -5.76 4.99 -4.01
C ALA A 58 -4.78 6.18 -3.85
N TRP A 59 -4.44 6.55 -2.61
CA TRP A 59 -3.77 7.82 -2.31
C TRP A 59 -2.36 7.68 -1.74
N VAL A 60 -2.08 6.61 -1.00
CA VAL A 60 -0.81 6.41 -0.28
C VAL A 60 0.42 6.42 -1.20
N PRO A 61 0.46 5.71 -2.35
CA PRO A 61 1.64 5.72 -3.23
C PRO A 61 2.02 7.14 -3.70
N PHE A 62 1.02 8.00 -3.90
CA PHE A 62 1.22 9.38 -4.33
C PHE A 62 1.57 10.31 -3.17
N LEU A 63 1.06 10.05 -1.97
CA LEU A 63 1.51 10.71 -0.74
C LEU A 63 3.00 10.41 -0.49
N GLN A 64 3.42 9.16 -0.68
CA GLN A 64 4.83 8.76 -0.57
C GLN A 64 5.70 9.47 -1.63
N ALA A 65 5.26 9.50 -2.89
CA ALA A 65 5.95 10.21 -3.96
C ALA A 65 6.10 11.71 -3.64
N ARG A 66 5.06 12.34 -3.09
CA ARG A 66 5.08 13.75 -2.71
C ARG A 66 6.01 14.04 -1.53
N VAL A 67 5.98 13.21 -0.47
CA VAL A 67 6.93 13.33 0.65
C VAL A 67 8.37 13.19 0.16
N ALA A 68 8.61 12.32 -0.83
CA ALA A 68 9.91 12.18 -1.45
C ALA A 68 10.33 13.44 -2.23
N VAL A 69 9.45 13.99 -3.06
CA VAL A 69 9.76 15.18 -3.88
C VAL A 69 9.89 16.45 -3.03
N GLU A 70 8.99 16.66 -2.07
CA GLU A 70 8.94 17.90 -1.26
C GLU A 70 9.85 17.85 -0.04
N ASN A 71 10.36 16.67 0.33
CA ASN A 71 11.17 16.42 1.53
C ASN A 71 10.50 16.95 2.83
N ARG A 72 9.16 16.96 2.87
CA ARG A 72 8.34 17.47 3.98
C ARG A 72 7.43 16.35 4.51
N TRP A 73 7.55 16.04 5.80
CA TRP A 73 6.69 15.05 6.46
C TRP A 73 5.20 15.38 6.37
N ARG A 74 4.84 16.67 6.52
CA ARG A 74 3.45 17.16 6.44
C ARG A 74 2.80 16.86 5.08
N ALA A 75 3.60 16.76 4.01
CA ALA A 75 3.10 16.45 2.67
C ALA A 75 2.45 15.05 2.58
N GLY A 76 2.75 14.15 3.52
CA GLY A 76 2.15 12.81 3.62
C GLY A 76 0.77 12.77 4.29
N ILE A 77 0.27 13.90 4.80
CA ILE A 77 -1.04 14.02 5.48
C ILE A 77 -1.98 14.93 4.68
N GLU A 78 -1.42 15.78 3.82
CA GLU A 78 -2.15 16.78 3.03
C GLU A 78 -2.88 16.17 1.80
N LEU A 79 -3.93 15.41 2.07
CA LEU A 79 -4.79 14.79 1.05
C LEU A 79 -5.41 15.79 0.06
N ARG A 80 -5.72 17.01 0.51
CA ARG A 80 -6.37 18.04 -0.31
C ARG A 80 -5.55 18.37 -1.56
N GLN A 81 -4.23 18.48 -1.41
CA GLN A 81 -3.35 18.86 -2.52
C GLN A 81 -3.22 17.73 -3.56
N ILE A 82 -3.15 16.49 -3.10
CA ILE A 82 -3.12 15.30 -3.97
C ILE A 82 -4.44 15.12 -4.72
N ARG A 83 -5.57 15.36 -4.04
CA ARG A 83 -6.89 15.38 -4.68
C ARG A 83 -6.98 16.48 -5.74
N ASP A 84 -6.31 17.60 -5.55
CA ASP A 84 -6.23 18.65 -6.56
C ASP A 84 -5.31 18.26 -7.73
N LEU A 85 -4.16 17.63 -7.47
CA LEU A 85 -3.27 17.11 -8.51
C LEU A 85 -3.94 16.05 -9.41
N PHE A 86 -4.76 15.15 -8.82
CA PHE A 86 -5.53 14.15 -9.58
C PHE A 86 -6.41 14.79 -10.66
N ARG A 87 -6.93 16.00 -10.42
CA ARG A 87 -7.79 16.73 -11.38
C ARG A 87 -7.06 17.12 -12.67
N HIS A 88 -5.74 17.17 -12.66
CA HIS A 88 -4.94 17.63 -13.79
C HIS A 88 -4.44 16.47 -14.68
N ALA A 89 -4.23 15.28 -14.11
CA ALA A 89 -3.72 14.11 -14.84
C ALA A 89 -4.35 12.78 -14.39
N PRO A 90 -5.67 12.55 -14.56
CA PRO A 90 -6.33 11.34 -14.10
C PRO A 90 -5.82 10.07 -14.79
N PHE A 91 -5.54 10.10 -16.10
CA PHE A 91 -5.03 8.94 -16.84
C PHE A 91 -3.63 8.51 -16.39
N ALA A 92 -2.72 9.47 -16.17
CA ALA A 92 -1.38 9.16 -15.66
C ALA A 92 -1.45 8.52 -14.26
N TRP A 93 -2.40 8.99 -13.44
CA TRP A 93 -2.68 8.41 -12.13
C TRP A 93 -3.15 6.96 -12.24
N LEU A 94 -4.11 6.69 -13.14
CA LEU A 94 -4.64 5.36 -13.38
C LEU A 94 -3.53 4.40 -13.83
N THR A 95 -2.69 4.82 -14.78
CA THR A 95 -1.56 3.99 -15.23
C THR A 95 -0.62 3.67 -14.08
N ALA A 96 -0.29 4.65 -13.24
CA ALA A 96 0.57 4.39 -12.07
C ALA A 96 -0.07 3.44 -11.06
N VAL A 97 -1.38 3.56 -10.81
CA VAL A 97 -2.13 2.63 -9.97
C VAL A 97 -2.10 1.22 -10.56
N ILE A 98 -2.47 1.05 -11.83
CA ILE A 98 -2.48 -0.25 -12.52
C ILE A 98 -1.11 -0.90 -12.42
N VAL A 99 -0.05 -0.21 -12.84
CA VAL A 99 1.28 -0.81 -12.86
C VAL A 99 1.76 -1.13 -11.44
N THR A 100 1.51 -0.24 -10.47
CA THR A 100 1.90 -0.48 -9.07
C THR A 100 1.23 -1.75 -8.53
N TYR A 101 -0.08 -1.91 -8.70
CA TYR A 101 -0.81 -3.03 -8.13
C TYR A 101 -0.61 -4.34 -8.91
N VAL A 102 -0.48 -4.28 -10.24
CA VAL A 102 -0.14 -5.46 -11.06
C VAL A 102 1.24 -5.99 -10.69
N LEU A 103 2.24 -5.14 -10.45
CA LEU A 103 3.56 -5.58 -10.00
C LEU A 103 3.58 -6.00 -8.53
N ALA A 104 2.71 -5.44 -7.70
CA ALA A 104 2.57 -5.88 -6.30
C ALA A 104 1.89 -7.25 -6.20
N LEU A 105 0.94 -7.58 -7.09
CA LEU A 105 0.08 -8.77 -6.96
C LEU A 105 0.88 -10.08 -6.89
N PRO A 106 1.84 -10.37 -7.80
CA PRO A 106 2.67 -11.57 -7.70
C PRO A 106 3.41 -11.67 -6.37
N LEU A 107 3.96 -10.55 -5.88
CA LEU A 107 4.70 -10.50 -4.63
C LEU A 107 3.83 -10.88 -3.42
N TYR A 108 2.59 -10.39 -3.39
CA TYR A 108 1.64 -10.72 -2.34
C TYR A 108 1.20 -12.18 -2.40
N LEU A 109 0.94 -12.71 -3.60
CA LEU A 109 0.60 -14.12 -3.77
C LEU A 109 1.74 -15.01 -3.30
N PHE A 110 2.99 -14.76 -3.74
CA PHE A 110 4.15 -15.54 -3.29
C PHE A 110 4.34 -15.52 -1.78
N LYS A 111 4.05 -14.39 -1.12
CA LYS A 111 4.12 -14.30 0.35
C LYS A 111 3.03 -15.11 1.05
N ALA A 112 1.83 -15.21 0.48
CA ALA A 112 0.73 -15.94 1.11
C ALA A 112 0.92 -17.47 1.07
N PHE A 113 1.69 -17.99 0.12
CA PHE A 113 1.93 -19.43 -0.04
C PHE A 113 2.99 -20.01 0.92
N SER A 114 3.39 -19.28 1.98
CA SER A 114 4.32 -19.73 3.04
C SER A 114 5.49 -20.60 2.53
N PRO A 115 6.35 -20.08 1.64
CA PRO A 115 7.48 -20.84 1.15
C PRO A 115 8.50 -21.11 2.28
N PRO A 116 9.21 -22.27 2.27
CA PRO A 116 10.24 -22.59 3.26
C PRO A 116 11.30 -21.49 3.37
N GLN A 117 11.91 -21.32 4.56
CA GLN A 117 12.78 -20.17 4.89
C GLN A 117 13.93 -19.95 3.88
N ASP A 118 14.37 -21.02 3.20
CA ASP A 118 15.43 -20.99 2.18
C ASP A 118 15.00 -20.29 0.87
N ALA A 119 13.70 -20.17 0.60
CA ALA A 119 13.15 -19.49 -0.58
C ALA A 119 12.86 -18.00 -0.35
N LEU A 120 13.15 -17.45 0.83
CA LEU A 120 12.97 -16.02 1.12
C LEU A 120 13.92 -15.12 0.32
N TRP A 121 15.15 -15.60 0.05
CA TRP A 121 16.15 -14.83 -0.70
C TRP A 121 15.70 -14.46 -2.13
N PRO A 122 15.25 -15.41 -2.99
CA PRO A 122 14.77 -15.05 -4.33
C PRO A 122 13.52 -14.16 -4.31
N ILE A 123 12.63 -14.31 -3.32
CA ILE A 123 11.44 -13.46 -3.17
C ILE A 123 11.83 -12.00 -2.91
N THR A 124 12.86 -11.76 -2.09
CA THR A 124 13.34 -10.39 -1.86
C THR A 124 13.92 -9.74 -3.11
N LEU A 125 14.58 -10.50 -3.99
CA LEU A 125 15.11 -9.98 -5.24
C LEU A 125 13.98 -9.60 -6.21
N ILE A 126 12.98 -10.47 -6.37
CA ILE A 126 11.77 -10.18 -7.16
C ILE A 126 11.06 -8.95 -6.58
N PHE A 127 10.96 -8.85 -5.26
CA PHE A 127 10.38 -7.68 -4.59
C PHE A 127 11.11 -6.37 -4.95
N ILE A 128 12.43 -6.35 -4.91
CA ILE A 128 13.23 -5.16 -5.25
C ILE A 128 13.05 -4.80 -6.73
N VAL A 129 13.12 -5.79 -7.63
CA VAL A 129 12.99 -5.59 -9.08
C VAL A 129 11.58 -5.11 -9.44
N SER A 130 10.54 -5.56 -8.74
CA SER A 130 9.16 -5.14 -8.98
C SER A 130 8.81 -3.79 -8.32
N ILE A 131 9.34 -3.47 -7.14
CA ILE A 131 8.98 -2.23 -6.44
C ILE A 131 9.62 -0.99 -7.07
N TYR A 132 10.82 -1.13 -7.64
CA TYR A 132 11.55 -0.02 -8.25
C TYR A 132 10.79 0.63 -9.42
N PRO A 133 10.33 -0.11 -10.46
CA PRO A 133 9.56 0.47 -11.56
C PRO A 133 8.21 1.01 -11.10
N ALA A 134 7.55 0.38 -10.12
CA ALA A 134 6.32 0.91 -9.54
C ALA A 134 6.53 2.31 -8.92
N ARG A 135 7.64 2.50 -8.18
CA ARG A 135 8.03 3.81 -7.62
C ARG A 135 8.39 4.83 -8.69
N LEU A 136 9.06 4.40 -9.76
CA LEU A 136 9.42 5.29 -10.86
C LEU A 136 8.18 5.82 -11.59
N ILE A 137 7.21 4.95 -11.87
CA ILE A 137 5.98 5.32 -12.58
C ILE A 137 5.07 6.20 -11.71
N THR A 138 4.98 5.93 -10.41
CA THR A 138 4.23 6.81 -9.47
C THR A 138 4.85 8.20 -9.37
N GLY A 139 6.20 8.29 -9.31
CA GLY A 139 6.91 9.56 -9.38
C GLY A 139 6.71 10.31 -10.71
N TRP A 140 6.74 9.60 -11.84
CA TRP A 140 6.45 10.17 -13.16
C TRP A 140 5.02 10.72 -13.25
N ALA A 141 4.02 9.95 -12.80
CA ALA A 141 2.62 10.37 -12.81
C ALA A 141 2.41 11.60 -11.93
N TYR A 142 3.09 11.67 -10.78
CA TYR A 142 3.09 12.84 -9.91
C TYR A 142 3.68 14.08 -10.61
N ASN A 143 4.87 13.97 -11.20
CA ASN A 143 5.51 15.09 -11.90
C ASN A 143 4.65 15.57 -13.09
N ARG A 144 4.06 14.64 -13.86
CA ARG A 144 3.14 14.98 -14.95
C ARG A 144 1.91 15.73 -14.46
N ALA A 145 1.37 15.36 -13.30
CA ALA A 145 0.25 16.09 -12.68
C ALA A 145 0.66 17.51 -12.24
N VAL A 146 1.86 17.68 -11.68
CA VAL A 146 2.41 18.98 -11.30
C VAL A 146 2.62 19.89 -12.52
N GLN A 147 3.23 19.37 -13.60
CA GLN A 147 3.44 20.13 -14.83
C GLN A 147 2.12 20.57 -15.47
N ARG A 148 1.12 19.68 -15.52
CA ARG A 148 -0.21 20.05 -16.04
C ARG A 148 -0.92 21.07 -15.17
N ARG A 149 -0.74 21.01 -13.85
CA ARG A 149 -1.24 22.04 -12.92
C ARG A 149 -0.56 23.40 -13.17
N ALA A 150 0.75 23.42 -13.37
CA ALA A 150 1.49 24.64 -13.68
C ALA A 150 1.06 25.26 -15.03
N ALA A 151 0.74 24.42 -16.02
CA ALA A 151 0.20 24.84 -17.31
C ALA A 151 -1.30 25.24 -17.27
N GLY A 152 -1.96 25.18 -16.11
CA GLY A 152 -3.39 25.47 -15.98
C GLY A 152 -4.32 24.44 -16.66
N LEU A 153 -3.76 23.32 -17.15
CA LEU A 153 -4.49 22.31 -17.91
C LEU A 153 -5.31 21.43 -16.98
N LYS A 154 -6.61 21.70 -16.92
CA LYS A 154 -7.58 20.94 -16.16
C LYS A 154 -8.21 19.85 -17.04
N SER A 155 -8.16 18.60 -16.57
CA SER A 155 -8.88 17.50 -17.23
C SER A 155 -10.40 17.70 -17.09
N TRP A 156 -11.19 17.23 -18.06
CA TRP A 156 -12.65 17.40 -18.03
C TRP A 156 -13.31 16.62 -16.90
N TRP A 157 -14.38 17.15 -16.33
CA TRP A 157 -15.07 16.54 -15.19
C TRP A 157 -15.54 15.10 -15.47
N THR A 158 -16.06 14.84 -16.69
CA THR A 158 -16.49 13.51 -17.13
C THR A 158 -15.34 12.51 -17.15
N THR A 159 -14.19 12.87 -17.74
CA THR A 159 -13.00 12.01 -17.77
C THR A 159 -12.47 11.70 -16.37
N ARG A 160 -12.52 12.66 -15.44
CA ARG A 160 -12.14 12.44 -14.04
C ARG A 160 -13.08 11.47 -13.34
N LEU A 161 -14.38 11.61 -13.58
CA LEU A 161 -15.40 10.76 -12.97
C LEU A 161 -15.28 9.32 -13.49
N LEU A 162 -15.15 9.16 -14.82
CA LEU A 162 -14.95 7.85 -15.45
C LEU A 162 -13.69 7.16 -14.92
N VAL A 163 -12.54 7.84 -14.92
CA VAL A 163 -11.30 7.24 -14.41
C VAL A 163 -11.42 6.87 -12.93
N ARG A 164 -12.06 7.71 -12.11
CA ARG A 164 -12.17 7.44 -10.67
C ARG A 164 -13.16 6.33 -10.35
N LEU A 165 -14.39 6.42 -10.86
CA LEU A 165 -15.48 5.52 -10.49
C LEU A 165 -15.49 4.23 -11.31
N VAL A 166 -15.18 4.30 -12.60
CA VAL A 166 -15.30 3.15 -13.51
C VAL A 166 -14.00 2.36 -13.61
N ALA A 167 -12.84 3.02 -13.54
CA ALA A 167 -11.56 2.33 -13.68
C ALA A 167 -10.86 2.09 -12.33
N MET A 168 -10.59 3.15 -11.58
CA MET A 168 -9.70 3.10 -10.42
C MET A 168 -10.33 2.40 -9.21
N LEU A 169 -11.57 2.74 -8.85
CA LEU A 169 -12.25 2.10 -7.71
C LEU A 169 -12.51 0.61 -7.93
N PRO A 170 -13.03 0.15 -9.09
CA PRO A 170 -13.26 -1.28 -9.32
C PRO A 170 -11.96 -2.07 -9.35
N LEU A 171 -10.91 -1.54 -9.97
CA LEU A 171 -9.58 -2.16 -9.97
C LEU A 171 -9.05 -2.39 -8.55
N LEU A 172 -9.12 -1.37 -7.70
CA LEU A 172 -8.69 -1.46 -6.30
C LEU A 172 -9.60 -2.38 -5.49
N ALA A 173 -10.91 -2.35 -5.73
CA ALA A 173 -11.86 -3.23 -5.08
C ALA A 173 -11.58 -4.70 -5.41
N VAL A 174 -11.34 -5.02 -6.69
CA VAL A 174 -10.92 -6.36 -7.14
C VAL A 174 -9.59 -6.75 -6.49
N TYR A 175 -8.62 -5.85 -6.43
CA TYR A 175 -7.33 -6.11 -5.77
C TYR A 175 -7.51 -6.43 -4.28
N VAL A 176 -8.29 -5.63 -3.54
CA VAL A 176 -8.58 -5.88 -2.12
C VAL A 176 -9.41 -7.17 -1.93
N PHE A 177 -10.30 -7.49 -2.87
CA PHE A 177 -11.04 -8.75 -2.88
C PHE A 177 -10.13 -9.96 -3.09
N ILE A 178 -9.13 -9.87 -3.98
CA ILE A 178 -8.11 -10.92 -4.15
C ILE A 178 -7.29 -11.05 -2.86
N LEU A 179 -6.85 -9.95 -2.26
CA LEU A 179 -6.15 -9.98 -0.96
C LEU A 179 -7.00 -10.65 0.12
N TYR A 180 -8.32 -10.42 0.12
CA TYR A 180 -9.25 -11.12 0.99
C TYR A 180 -9.22 -12.62 0.74
N PHE A 181 -9.36 -13.08 -0.50
CA PHE A 181 -9.36 -14.52 -0.77
C PHE A 181 -8.03 -15.19 -0.34
N THR A 182 -6.93 -14.47 -0.52
CA THR A 182 -5.58 -14.98 -0.21
C THR A 182 -5.35 -15.21 1.29
N GLN A 183 -5.90 -14.36 2.19
CA GLN A 183 -5.78 -14.59 3.65
C GLN A 183 -6.59 -15.80 4.16
N PHE A 184 -7.60 -16.26 3.42
CA PHE A 184 -8.32 -17.51 3.76
C PHE A 184 -7.62 -18.74 3.22
N LEU A 185 -6.85 -18.60 2.14
CA LEU A 185 -6.04 -19.68 1.53
C LEU A 185 -4.68 -19.88 2.22
N GLY A 186 -4.17 -18.88 2.94
CA GLY A 186 -2.90 -18.99 3.67
C GLY A 186 -2.94 -20.08 4.73
N ALA A 187 -2.09 -21.11 4.57
CA ALA A 187 -2.05 -22.36 5.33
C ALA A 187 -1.68 -22.24 6.83
N HIS A 188 -1.64 -21.03 7.39
CA HIS A 188 -1.48 -20.78 8.84
C HIS A 188 -2.68 -19.97 9.32
N GLY A 189 -3.86 -20.59 9.20
CA GLY A 189 -5.14 -19.98 9.50
C GLY A 189 -5.16 -19.46 10.94
N LYS A 190 -5.13 -18.13 11.10
CA LYS A 190 -5.70 -17.35 12.22
C LYS A 190 -5.28 -17.71 13.67
N LEU A 191 -4.47 -18.74 13.90
CA LEU A 191 -4.12 -19.31 15.21
C LEU A 191 -2.68 -19.02 15.66
N THR A 192 -1.75 -18.83 14.74
CA THR A 192 -0.37 -18.40 15.09
C THR A 192 -0.28 -16.92 15.46
N LEU A 193 -1.31 -16.11 15.16
CA LEU A 193 -1.35 -14.71 15.62
C LEU A 193 -1.56 -14.59 17.14
N TYR A 194 -2.12 -15.59 17.84
CA TYR A 194 -2.15 -15.60 19.31
C TYR A 194 -0.85 -16.13 19.91
N GLU A 195 -0.20 -17.08 19.24
CA GLU A 195 1.09 -17.61 19.69
C GLU A 195 2.20 -16.57 19.65
N HIS A 196 2.15 -15.62 18.70
CA HIS A 196 3.08 -14.48 18.68
C HIS A 196 2.80 -13.39 19.73
N HIS A 197 1.60 -13.34 20.33
CA HIS A 197 1.31 -12.43 21.46
C HIS A 197 1.69 -13.02 22.82
N ALA A 198 1.84 -14.36 22.92
CA ALA A 198 2.42 -15.01 24.10
C ALA A 198 3.93 -14.78 24.24
N PHE A 199 4.60 -14.26 23.21
CA PHE A 199 6.05 -13.97 23.21
C PHE A 199 6.41 -12.59 23.82
N LEU A 200 5.42 -11.72 24.08
CA LEU A 200 5.64 -10.42 24.73
C LEU A 200 5.58 -10.48 26.26
N LEU A 201 5.20 -11.63 26.83
CA LEU A 201 5.52 -11.98 28.20
C LEU A 201 6.64 -13.01 28.13
N PRO A 202 7.76 -12.84 28.85
CA PRO A 202 8.68 -13.94 29.09
C PRO A 202 7.93 -14.96 29.95
N TRP A 203 7.21 -15.89 29.32
CA TRP A 203 6.72 -17.06 30.03
C TRP A 203 7.92 -18.00 30.18
N PRO A 204 8.38 -18.27 31.41
CA PRO A 204 9.47 -19.20 31.62
C PRO A 204 8.97 -20.60 31.25
N TYR A 205 9.52 -21.16 30.18
CA TYR A 205 9.41 -22.58 29.81
C TYR A 205 10.14 -23.52 30.83
N LEU A 206 10.21 -23.13 32.11
CA LEU A 206 10.98 -23.82 33.17
C LEU A 206 10.14 -24.57 34.21
N PHE A 207 8.80 -24.55 34.14
CA PHE A 207 7.95 -25.33 35.07
C PHE A 207 6.87 -26.10 34.32
N GLY A 208 7.29 -27.17 33.65
CA GLY A 208 6.43 -28.11 32.94
C GLY A 208 7.06 -29.49 32.83
N ALA A 209 7.72 -29.95 33.88
CA ALA A 209 8.09 -31.34 34.11
C ALA A 209 8.05 -31.58 35.63
N GLY A 210 7.02 -32.31 36.06
CA GLY A 210 6.68 -32.58 37.46
C GLY A 210 5.19 -32.81 37.59
#